data_AF-A0A540NB15-F1
#
_entry.id   AF-A0A540NB15-F1
#
_cell.length_a   1.000
_cell.length_b   1.000
_cell.length_c   1.000
_cell.angle_alpha   90.00
_cell.angle_beta   90.00
_cell.angle_gamma   90.00
#
_symmetry.space_group_name_H-M   'P 1'
#
loop_
_entity.id
_entity.type
_entity.pdbx_description
1 polymer ?
#
loop_
_entity_poly.entity_id
_entity_poly.type
_entity_poly.pdbx_seq_one_letter_code
_entity_poly.pdbx_strand_id
1 'polypeptide(L)'
;MTAQQAEQQIPQDAWIVDTGASHHIIADINTLNQVTPFQGSKTILVGNGTSLSIENTGATTIKTNSHSLVFNNVLHVPKIA
;
A
#
# COMPACT_ATOMS: atom_id res chain seq x y z
N MET A 1 20.83 31.46 11.50
CA MET A 1 20.86 30.02 11.83
C MET A 1 19.68 29.38 11.11
N THR A 2 19.91 28.88 9.90
CA THR A 2 18.88 28.23 9.08
C THR A 2 18.91 26.74 9.43
N ALA A 3 17.86 26.25 10.07
CA ALA A 3 17.66 24.81 10.24
C ALA A 3 17.27 24.23 8.88
N GLN A 4 18.21 23.56 8.22
CA GLN A 4 17.95 22.80 7.01
C GLN A 4 17.36 21.46 7.48
N GLN A 5 16.03 21.34 7.48
CA GLN A 5 15.37 20.05 7.68
C GLN A 5 15.73 19.18 6.47
N ALA A 6 16.41 18.06 6.72
CA ALA A 6 16.58 17.03 5.71
C ALA A 6 15.22 16.38 5.46
N GLU A 7 14.66 16.56 4.27
CA GLU A 7 13.52 15.79 3.81
C GLU A 7 13.97 14.32 3.74
N GLN A 8 13.50 13.48 4.67
CA GLN A 8 13.75 12.05 4.61
C GLN A 8 13.01 11.50 3.38
N GLN A 9 13.77 11.21 2.33
CA GLN A 9 13.24 10.58 1.13
C GLN A 9 12.77 9.17 1.52
N ILE A 10 11.45 9.01 1.67
CA ILE A 10 10.85 7.70 1.92
C ILE A 10 11.12 6.84 0.68
N PRO A 11 11.71 5.64 0.84
CA PRO A 11 11.86 4.70 -0.26
C PRO A 11 10.53 4.47 -0.97
N GLN A 12 10.54 4.39 -2.30
CA GLN A 12 9.29 4.23 -3.09
C GLN A 12 8.57 2.91 -2.78
N ASP A 13 9.29 1.93 -2.24
CA ASP A 13 8.83 0.61 -1.82
C ASP A 13 8.60 0.51 -0.30
N ALA A 14 8.65 1.63 0.42
CA ALA A 14 8.45 1.63 1.87
C ALA A 14 7.00 1.34 2.23
N TRP A 15 6.82 0.46 3.21
CA TRP A 15 5.54 0.23 3.85
C TRP A 15 5.29 1.27 4.93
N ILE A 16 4.20 2.03 4.80
CA ILE A 16 3.75 3.00 5.80
C ILE A 16 2.75 2.29 6.71
N VAL A 17 3.05 2.28 8.01
CA VAL A 17 2.15 1.72 9.02
C VAL A 17 1.21 2.80 9.51
N ASP A 18 -0.09 2.59 9.31
CA ASP A 18 -1.15 3.47 9.75
C ASP A 18 -2.15 2.69 10.60
N THR A 19 -2.24 3.00 11.89
CA THR A 19 -3.18 2.34 12.82
C THR A 19 -4.63 2.70 12.54
N GLY A 20 -4.89 3.77 11.79
CA GLY A 20 -6.22 4.17 11.34
C GLY A 20 -6.69 3.46 10.06
N ALA A 21 -5.79 2.80 9.33
CA ALA A 21 -6.14 2.12 8.09
C ALA A 21 -6.83 0.78 8.36
N SER A 22 -7.95 0.52 7.67
CA SER A 22 -8.65 -0.77 7.76
C SER A 22 -8.14 -1.83 6.80
N HIS A 23 -7.38 -1.43 5.77
CA HIS A 23 -6.85 -2.32 4.73
C HIS A 23 -5.44 -1.92 4.35
N HIS A 24 -4.66 -2.91 3.92
CA HIS A 24 -3.35 -2.70 3.30
C HIS A 24 -3.51 -2.43 1.81
N ILE A 25 -2.75 -1.45 1.30
CA ILE A 25 -2.84 -0.98 -0.09
C ILE A 25 -1.45 -0.97 -0.71
N ILE A 26 -1.34 -1.41 -1.98
CA ILE A 26 -0.11 -1.39 -2.77
C ILE A 26 -0.38 -0.86 -4.18
N ALA A 27 0.62 -0.20 -4.77
CA ALA A 27 0.54 0.32 -6.14
C ALA A 27 1.08 -0.67 -7.19
N ASP A 28 2.16 -1.39 -6.89
CA ASP A 28 2.80 -2.30 -7.84
C ASP A 28 2.35 -3.76 -7.64
N ILE A 29 1.57 -4.27 -8.60
CA ILE A 29 1.06 -5.64 -8.63
C ILE A 29 2.14 -6.72 -8.45
N ASN A 30 3.39 -6.45 -8.85
CA ASN A 30 4.49 -7.42 -8.74
C ASN A 30 4.88 -7.70 -7.28
N THR A 31 4.45 -6.85 -6.34
CA THR A 31 4.64 -7.07 -4.91
C THR A 31 3.61 -8.01 -4.29
N LEU A 32 2.57 -8.39 -5.05
CA LEU A 32 1.56 -9.35 -4.64
C LEU A 32 1.85 -10.76 -5.15
N ASN A 33 1.49 -11.71 -4.30
CA ASN A 33 1.39 -13.12 -4.60
C ASN A 33 -0.10 -13.50 -4.58
N GLN A 34 -0.43 -14.62 -5.25
CA GLN A 34 -1.81 -15.14 -5.29
C GLN A 34 -2.81 -14.07 -5.76
N VAL A 35 -2.42 -13.32 -6.80
CA VAL A 35 -3.19 -12.19 -7.30
C VAL A 35 -4.50 -12.69 -7.90
N THR A 36 -5.60 -12.05 -7.51
CA THR A 36 -6.93 -12.28 -8.07
C THR A 36 -7.60 -10.94 -8.40
N PRO A 37 -8.36 -10.85 -9.50
CA PRO A 37 -9.12 -9.65 -9.82
C PRO A 37 -10.10 -9.30 -8.69
N PHE A 38 -10.20 -8.03 -8.34
CA PHE A 38 -11.14 -7.57 -7.33
C PHE A 38 -12.55 -7.49 -7.95
N GLN A 39 -13.48 -8.29 -7.41
CA GLN A 39 -14.85 -8.38 -7.94
C GLN A 39 -15.84 -7.37 -7.30
N GLY A 40 -15.36 -6.50 -6.43
CA GLY A 40 -16.18 -5.52 -5.73
C GLY A 40 -16.30 -4.19 -6.48
N SER A 41 -17.35 -3.43 -6.17
CA SER A 41 -17.55 -2.05 -6.65
C SER A 41 -16.94 -0.98 -5.72
N LYS A 42 -16.16 -1.39 -4.72
CA LYS A 42 -15.53 -0.49 -3.76
C LYS A 42 -14.41 0.32 -4.42
N THR A 43 -14.27 1.56 -3.98
CA THR A 43 -13.18 2.47 -4.37
C THR A 43 -12.51 3.02 -3.12
N ILE A 44 -11.27 3.48 -3.27
CA ILE A 44 -10.53 4.17 -2.21
C ILE A 44 -10.72 5.67 -2.40
N LEU A 45 -11.32 6.34 -1.42
CA LEU A 45 -11.40 7.79 -1.39
C LEU A 45 -10.14 8.35 -0.72
N VAL A 46 -9.35 9.10 -1.46
CA VAL A 46 -8.17 9.79 -0.92
C VAL A 46 -8.53 11.20 -0.44
N GLY A 47 -7.71 11.79 0.44
CA GLY A 47 -8.01 13.05 1.13
C GLY A 47 -8.26 14.27 0.22
N ASN A 48 -7.87 14.19 -1.06
CA ASN A 48 -8.17 15.22 -2.07
C ASN A 48 -9.56 15.05 -2.74
N GLY A 49 -10.36 14.06 -2.32
CA GLY A 49 -11.69 13.77 -2.86
C GLY A 49 -11.71 12.85 -4.09
N THR A 50 -10.55 12.39 -4.57
CA THR A 50 -10.48 11.47 -5.72
C THR A 50 -10.83 10.05 -5.28
N SER A 51 -11.67 9.37 -6.06
CA SER A 51 -11.93 7.93 -5.90
C SER A 51 -11.02 7.11 -6.81
N LEU A 52 -10.26 6.18 -6.21
CA LEU A 52 -9.36 5.28 -6.91
C LEU A 52 -9.96 3.88 -7.00
N SER A 53 -9.81 3.24 -8.16
CA SER A 53 -10.30 1.87 -8.40
C SER A 53 -9.37 0.84 -7.77
N ILE A 54 -9.96 -0.15 -7.10
CA ILE A 54 -9.26 -1.36 -6.68
C ILE A 54 -9.32 -2.33 -7.85
N GLU A 55 -8.16 -2.75 -8.36
CA GLU A 55 -8.12 -3.64 -9.52
C GLU A 55 -7.96 -5.11 -9.11
N ASN A 56 -7.15 -5.38 -8.07
CA ASN A 56 -6.84 -6.73 -7.65
C ASN A 56 -6.75 -6.84 -6.12
N THR A 57 -6.75 -8.07 -5.62
CA THR A 57 -6.38 -8.41 -4.25
C THR A 57 -5.42 -9.58 -4.25
N GLY A 58 -4.55 -9.63 -3.24
CA GLY A 58 -3.62 -10.74 -3.08
C GLY A 58 -3.02 -10.80 -1.68
N ALA A 59 -1.88 -11.47 -1.57
CA ALA A 59 -1.10 -11.54 -0.36
C ALA A 59 0.31 -11.02 -0.60
N THR A 60 0.95 -10.44 0.42
CA THR A 60 2.36 -10.07 0.36
C THR A 60 3.07 -10.43 1.66
N THR A 61 4.39 -10.50 1.61
CA THR A 61 5.20 -10.85 2.77
C THR A 61 6.35 -9.87 2.90
N ILE A 62 6.37 -9.15 4.01
CA ILE A 62 7.48 -8.29 4.37
C ILE A 62 8.43 -9.09 5.24
N LYS A 63 9.65 -9.30 4.77
CA LYS A 63 10.69 -9.99 5.53
C LYS A 63 11.48 -8.97 6.34
N THR A 64 11.59 -9.22 7.63
CA THR A 64 12.52 -8.53 8.53
C THR A 64 13.66 -9.49 8.90
N ASN A 65 14.68 -8.99 9.59
CA ASN A 65 15.81 -9.80 10.02
C ASN A 65 15.44 -10.96 10.95
N SER A 66 14.32 -10.86 11.68
CA SER A 66 13.90 -11.83 12.69
C SER A 66 12.58 -12.53 12.38
N HIS A 67 11.68 -11.87 11.64
CA HIS A 67 10.33 -12.37 11.38
C HIS A 67 9.85 -12.02 9.97
N SER A 68 8.85 -12.75 9.49
CA SER A 68 8.11 -12.39 8.28
C SER A 68 6.70 -11.95 8.67
N LEU A 69 6.27 -10.81 8.16
CA LEU A 69 4.90 -10.32 8.29
C LEU A 69 4.15 -10.71 7.02
N VAL A 70 3.12 -11.54 7.16
CA VAL A 70 2.28 -11.97 6.05
C VAL A 70 0.99 -11.15 6.08
N PHE A 71 0.73 -10.43 5.00
CA PHE A 71 -0.49 -9.67 4.82
C PHE A 71 -1.35 -10.36 3.78
N ASN A 72 -2.54 -10.77 4.19
CA ASN A 72 -3.56 -11.30 3.31
C ASN A 72 -4.54 -10.18 2.94
N ASN A 73 -5.27 -10.34 1.83
CA ASN A 73 -6.31 -9.40 1.40
C ASN A 73 -5.77 -7.98 1.15
N VAL A 74 -4.55 -7.88 0.62
CA VAL A 74 -3.93 -6.62 0.25
C VAL A 74 -4.55 -6.11 -1.04
N LEU A 75 -5.00 -4.85 -1.04
CA LEU A 75 -5.66 -4.22 -2.17
C LEU A 75 -4.62 -3.62 -3.12
N HIS A 76 -4.71 -3.97 -4.41
CA HIS A 76 -3.91 -3.36 -5.46
C HIS A 76 -4.67 -2.19 -6.10
N VAL A 77 -4.10 -1.00 -5.96
CA VAL A 77 -4.66 0.27 -6.43
C VAL A 77 -3.56 0.99 -7.21
N PRO A 78 -3.40 0.77 -8.53
CA PRO A 78 -2.21 1.24 -9.26
C PRO A 78 -2.03 2.77 -9.29
N LYS A 79 -3.10 3.52 -9.01
CA LYS A 79 -3.12 4.98 -8.99
C LYS A 79 -2.94 5.58 -7.58
N ILE A 80 -2.62 4.76 -6.58
CA ILE A 80 -2.25 5.24 -5.24
C ILE A 80 -0.77 5.67 -5.29
N ALA A 81 -0.52 6.97 -5.29
CA ALA A 81 0.83 7.56 -5.27
C ALA A 81 0.77 8.92 -4.58
#